data_AF-A0A660LKN3-F1
#
_entry.id   AF-A0A660LKN3-F1
#
_cell.length_a   1.000
_cell.length_b   1.000
_cell.length_c   1.000
_cell.angle_alpha   90.00
_cell.angle_beta   90.00
_cell.angle_gamma   90.00
#
_symmetry.space_group_name_H-M   'P 1'
#
loop_
_entity.id
_entity.type
_entity.pdbx_description
1 polymer ?
#
loop_
_entity_poly.entity_id
_entity_poly.type
_entity_poly.pdbx_seq_one_letter_code
_entity_poly.pdbx_strand_id
1 'polypeptide(L)'
;MDVIIAYLETMFSPYPPSPRLDEAKAELRAMMEDAYSSLISEGKSHNEAVGQVITEFGNLDELAETLGISTEITRTSDAFPGNAPRDGAPRQAAPPAGPDEGWEPDGNREEGPVTAIVTSIYWALLIVAYFLWSFLGEGWGISWIIWPVGGVLFGAIHTVVDTLETRRRKRSR
;
A
#
# COMPACT_ATOMS: atom_id res chain seq x y z
N MET A 1 -15.26 18.51 -6.97
CA MET A 1 -14.14 18.99 -7.81
C MET A 1 -12.78 18.61 -7.23
N ASP A 2 -12.46 19.01 -5.98
CA ASP A 2 -11.08 18.91 -5.45
C ASP A 2 -10.54 17.48 -5.30
N VAL A 3 -11.40 16.49 -5.03
CA VAL A 3 -10.96 15.11 -4.81
C VAL A 3 -10.44 14.46 -6.09
N ILE A 4 -11.11 14.68 -7.23
CA ILE A 4 -10.68 14.16 -8.54
C ILE A 4 -9.32 14.74 -8.91
N ILE A 5 -9.12 16.03 -8.65
CA ILE A 5 -7.85 16.72 -8.90
C ILE A 5 -6.74 16.14 -8.02
N ALA A 6 -6.98 15.99 -6.71
CA ALA A 6 -5.98 15.43 -5.79
C ALA A 6 -5.58 13.98 -6.14
N TYR A 7 -6.54 13.18 -6.59
CA TYR A 7 -6.29 11.83 -7.07
C TYR A 7 -5.41 11.84 -8.33
N LEU A 8 -5.74 12.67 -9.33
CA LEU A 8 -4.92 12.85 -10.53
C LEU A 8 -3.50 13.31 -10.19
N GLU A 9 -3.33 14.28 -9.28
CA GLU A 9 -1.99 14.68 -8.83
C GLU A 9 -1.20 13.49 -8.26
N THR A 10 -1.85 12.65 -7.46
CA THR A 10 -1.19 11.48 -6.86
C THR A 10 -0.79 10.45 -7.92
N MET A 11 -1.66 10.19 -8.90
CA MET A 11 -1.36 9.25 -9.99
C MET A 11 -0.23 9.70 -10.91
N PHE A 12 -0.15 11.00 -11.20
CA PHE A 12 0.87 11.55 -12.10
C PHE A 12 2.16 11.96 -11.37
N SER A 13 2.14 12.06 -10.05
CA SER A 13 3.29 12.40 -9.18
C SER A 13 4.61 11.63 -9.47
N PRO A 14 4.60 10.30 -9.72
CA PRO A 14 5.85 9.57 -9.97
C PRO A 14 6.46 9.85 -11.35
N TYR A 15 5.74 10.54 -12.24
CA TYR A 15 6.20 10.85 -13.58
C TYR A 15 6.62 12.34 -13.66
N PRO A 16 7.75 12.65 -14.31
CA PRO A 16 8.17 14.01 -14.55
C PRO A 16 7.16 14.71 -15.47
N PRO A 17 6.94 16.02 -15.27
CA PRO A 17 6.03 16.78 -16.11
C PRO A 17 6.54 16.80 -17.56
N SER A 18 5.67 16.41 -18.49
CA SER A 18 5.91 16.52 -19.93
C SER A 18 4.66 17.13 -20.59
N PRO A 19 4.81 17.87 -21.72
CA PRO A 19 3.67 18.51 -22.37
C PRO A 19 2.54 17.53 -22.73
N ARG A 20 2.91 16.31 -23.14
CA ARG A 20 1.95 15.24 -23.47
C ARG A 20 1.25 14.69 -22.22
N LEU A 21 1.96 14.61 -21.09
CA LEU A 21 1.43 14.12 -19.83
C LEU A 21 0.47 15.15 -19.20
N ASP A 22 0.76 16.44 -19.35
CA ASP A 22 -0.12 17.53 -18.92
C ASP A 22 -1.42 17.58 -19.75
N GLU A 23 -1.30 17.39 -21.08
CA GLU A 23 -2.45 17.29 -21.99
C GLU A 23 -3.33 16.08 -21.64
N ALA A 24 -2.71 14.92 -21.44
CA ALA A 24 -3.38 13.71 -20.98
C ALA A 24 -4.10 13.86 -19.63
N LYS A 25 -3.44 14.51 -18.66
CA LYS A 25 -4.04 14.79 -17.36
C LYS A 25 -5.26 15.70 -17.50
N ALA A 26 -5.23 16.66 -18.43
CA ALA A 26 -6.37 17.52 -18.72
C ALA A 26 -7.53 16.76 -19.40
N GLU A 27 -7.22 15.88 -20.36
CA GLU A 27 -8.21 15.02 -21.01
C GLU A 27 -8.87 14.06 -20.00
N LEU A 28 -8.04 13.36 -19.21
CA LEU A 28 -8.52 12.44 -18.19
C LEU A 28 -9.37 13.16 -17.15
N ARG A 29 -8.96 14.36 -16.72
CA ARG A 29 -9.76 15.20 -15.83
C ARG A 29 -11.14 15.50 -16.41
N ALA A 30 -11.22 15.86 -17.69
CA ALA A 30 -12.49 16.14 -18.34
C ALA A 30 -13.39 14.89 -18.36
N MET A 31 -12.83 13.73 -18.72
CA MET A 31 -13.57 12.47 -18.70
C MET A 31 -14.08 12.10 -17.30
N MET A 32 -13.24 12.26 -16.27
CA MET A 32 -13.63 11.97 -14.89
C MET A 32 -14.69 12.96 -14.36
N GLU A 33 -14.62 14.24 -14.74
CA GLU A 33 -15.60 15.24 -14.36
C GLU A 33 -16.97 14.99 -15.03
N ASP A 34 -16.96 14.54 -16.29
CA ASP A 34 -18.17 14.16 -17.01
C ASP A 34 -18.83 12.92 -16.37
N ALA A 35 -18.04 11.88 -16.08
CA ALA A 35 -18.52 10.68 -15.37
C ALA A 35 -19.07 11.03 -13.99
N TYR A 36 -18.33 11.85 -13.23
CA TYR A 36 -18.78 12.35 -11.94
C TYR A 36 -20.11 13.12 -12.07
N SER A 37 -20.23 14.02 -13.04
CA SER A 37 -21.45 14.81 -13.27
C SER A 37 -22.64 13.92 -13.62
N SER A 38 -22.41 12.84 -14.39
CA SER A 38 -23.43 11.83 -14.67
C SER A 38 -23.95 11.17 -13.40
N LEU A 39 -23.05 10.73 -12.51
CA LEU A 39 -23.41 10.07 -11.25
C LEU A 39 -24.15 11.01 -10.29
N ILE A 40 -23.78 12.30 -10.28
CA ILE A 40 -24.53 13.31 -9.52
C ILE A 40 -25.94 13.49 -10.08
N SER A 41 -26.10 13.45 -11.41
CA SER A 41 -27.41 13.53 -12.05
C SER A 41 -28.29 12.29 -11.80
N GLU A 42 -27.67 11.13 -11.58
CA GLU A 42 -28.32 9.89 -11.13
C GLU A 42 -28.78 9.94 -9.66
N GLY A 43 -28.41 11.00 -8.92
CA GLY A 43 -28.78 11.20 -7.51
C GLY A 43 -27.81 10.58 -6.50
N LYS A 44 -26.63 10.13 -6.93
CA LYS A 44 -25.59 9.62 -6.02
C LYS A 44 -24.98 10.77 -5.21
N SER A 45 -24.56 10.49 -3.99
CA SER A 45 -23.88 11.47 -3.16
C SER A 45 -22.45 11.72 -3.65
N HIS A 46 -21.90 12.90 -3.34
CA HIS A 46 -20.54 13.31 -3.77
C HIS A 46 -19.47 12.26 -3.46
N ASN A 47 -19.48 11.71 -2.24
CA ASN A 47 -18.52 10.70 -1.79
C ASN A 47 -18.66 9.36 -2.51
N GLU A 48 -19.89 8.95 -2.86
CA GLU A 48 -20.17 7.72 -3.60
C GLU A 48 -19.76 7.87 -5.07
N ALA A 49 -20.15 8.98 -5.70
CA ALA A 49 -19.81 9.29 -7.08
C ALA A 49 -18.29 9.33 -7.30
N VAL A 50 -17.54 9.98 -6.40
CA VAL A 50 -16.07 10.02 -6.48
C VAL A 50 -15.45 8.63 -6.35
N GLY A 51 -15.92 7.82 -5.40
CA GLY A 51 -15.40 6.46 -5.22
C GLY A 51 -15.66 5.56 -6.43
N GLN A 52 -16.83 5.71 -7.06
CA GLN A 52 -17.17 4.98 -8.27
C GLN A 52 -16.31 5.41 -9.47
N VAL A 53 -16.13 6.72 -9.67
CA VAL A 53 -15.26 7.26 -10.74
C VAL A 53 -13.81 6.77 -10.55
N ILE A 54 -13.27 6.77 -9.33
CA ILE A 54 -11.91 6.24 -9.09
C ILE A 54 -11.81 4.75 -9.47
N THR A 55 -12.85 3.96 -9.16
CA THR A 55 -12.87 2.52 -9.47
C THR A 55 -13.00 2.25 -10.97
N GLU A 56 -13.80 3.06 -11.67
CA GLU A 56 -14.06 2.90 -13.10
C GLU A 56 -12.85 3.26 -13.96
N PHE A 57 -12.09 4.29 -13.56
CA PHE A 57 -10.91 4.75 -14.30
C PHE A 57 -9.64 3.99 -13.94
N GLY A 58 -9.57 3.33 -12.78
CA GLY A 58 -8.50 2.40 -12.46
C GLY A 58 -7.12 3.04 -12.30
N ASN A 59 -6.09 2.46 -12.88
CA ASN A 59 -4.70 2.96 -12.78
C ASN A 59 -4.26 3.68 -14.07
N LEU A 60 -3.23 4.53 -13.97
CA LEU A 60 -2.69 5.26 -15.12
C LEU A 60 -2.23 4.34 -16.25
N ASP A 61 -1.72 3.14 -15.95
CA ASP A 61 -1.28 2.18 -16.97
C ASP A 61 -2.43 1.74 -17.91
N GLU A 62 -3.65 1.59 -17.38
CA GLU A 62 -4.83 1.22 -18.18
C GLU A 62 -5.28 2.39 -19.06
N LEU A 63 -5.23 3.60 -18.50
CA LEU A 63 -5.60 4.83 -19.20
C LEU A 63 -4.55 5.26 -20.23
N ALA A 64 -3.28 4.92 -20.00
CA ALA A 64 -2.18 5.24 -20.89
C ALA A 64 -2.34 4.62 -22.28
N GLU A 65 -2.94 3.44 -22.37
CA GLU A 65 -3.23 2.77 -23.64
C GLU A 65 -4.32 3.52 -24.42
N THR A 66 -5.38 3.94 -23.72
CA THR A 66 -6.50 4.69 -24.31
C THR A 66 -6.08 6.09 -24.76
N LEU A 67 -5.26 6.77 -23.96
CA LEU A 67 -4.78 8.12 -24.22
C LEU A 67 -3.51 8.15 -25.10
N GLY A 68 -2.94 6.99 -25.44
CA GLY A 68 -1.74 6.88 -26.26
C GLY A 68 -0.48 7.48 -25.61
N ILE A 69 -0.35 7.34 -24.29
CA ILE A 69 0.78 7.85 -23.48
C ILE A 69 1.70 6.71 -23.04
N SER A 70 1.38 5.44 -23.32
CA SER A 70 2.19 4.28 -22.91
C SER A 70 3.66 4.44 -23.27
N THR A 71 3.97 4.99 -24.45
CA THR A 71 5.36 5.25 -24.87
C THR A 71 6.07 6.31 -24.03
N GLU A 72 5.37 7.34 -23.56
CA GLU A 72 5.95 8.43 -22.78
C GLU A 72 6.17 8.01 -21.32
N ILE A 73 5.25 7.24 -20.76
CA ILE A 73 5.37 6.60 -19.44
C ILE A 73 6.56 5.63 -19.42
N THR A 74 6.68 4.76 -20.44
CA THR A 74 7.81 3.84 -20.60
C THR A 74 9.13 4.57 -20.83
N ARG A 75 9.16 5.56 -21.73
CA ARG A 75 10.37 6.36 -21.99
C ARG A 75 10.84 7.07 -20.74
N THR A 76 9.92 7.60 -19.95
CA THR A 76 10.21 8.23 -18.68
C THR A 76 10.80 7.24 -17.68
N SER A 77 10.20 6.05 -17.54
CA SER A 77 10.73 5.02 -16.65
C SER A 77 12.13 4.56 -17.05
N ASP A 78 12.46 4.57 -18.35
CA ASP A 78 13.80 4.28 -18.87
C ASP A 78 14.78 5.46 -18.73
N ALA A 79 14.27 6.70 -18.75
CA ALA A 79 15.06 7.93 -18.63
C ALA A 79 15.52 8.22 -17.18
N PHE A 80 14.91 7.58 -16.18
CA PHE A 80 15.49 7.56 -14.83
C PHE A 80 16.83 6.81 -14.87
N PRO A 81 17.96 7.42 -14.45
CA PRO A 81 19.30 6.82 -14.52
C PRO A 81 19.50 5.51 -13.73
N GLY A 82 18.45 4.94 -13.14
CA GLY A 82 18.45 3.65 -12.44
C GLY A 82 17.91 2.46 -13.25
N ASN A 83 17.24 2.68 -14.40
CA ASN A 83 16.50 1.65 -15.13
C ASN A 83 16.97 1.38 -16.57
N ALA A 84 18.12 1.92 -16.99
CA ALA A 84 18.70 1.62 -18.30
C ALA A 84 18.77 0.09 -18.56
N PRO A 85 18.40 -0.40 -19.76
CA PRO A 85 18.67 -1.77 -20.17
C PRO A 85 20.14 -2.08 -19.90
N ARG A 86 20.41 -3.07 -19.05
CA ARG A 86 21.76 -3.54 -18.72
C ARG A 86 22.35 -4.33 -19.89
N ASP A 87 22.33 -3.76 -21.08
CA ASP A 87 22.98 -4.33 -22.25
C ASP A 87 24.41 -3.79 -22.31
N GLY A 88 25.34 -4.53 -21.70
CA GLY A 88 26.77 -4.33 -21.96
C GLY A 88 27.76 -4.45 -20.80
N ALA A 89 27.34 -4.87 -19.60
CA ALA A 89 28.33 -5.16 -18.55
C ALA A 89 29.06 -6.49 -18.88
N PRO A 90 30.41 -6.54 -18.86
CA PRO A 90 31.13 -7.80 -18.97
C PRO A 90 30.62 -8.72 -17.88
N ARG A 91 30.18 -9.94 -18.24
CA ARG A 91 29.86 -10.99 -17.27
C ARG A 91 31.01 -11.06 -16.27
N GLN A 92 30.79 -10.57 -15.06
CA GLN A 92 31.64 -10.90 -13.94
C GLN A 92 31.64 -12.43 -13.90
N ALA A 93 32.80 -13.03 -14.16
CA ALA A 93 32.98 -14.44 -13.98
C ALA A 93 32.56 -14.74 -12.54
N ALA A 94 31.57 -15.61 -12.39
CA ALA A 94 31.14 -16.12 -11.10
C ALA A 94 32.40 -16.50 -10.29
N PRO A 95 32.48 -16.14 -8.99
CA PRO A 95 33.52 -16.69 -8.13
C PRO A 95 33.48 -18.22 -8.25
N PRO A 96 34.63 -18.91 -8.26
CA PRO A 96 34.65 -20.36 -8.37
C PRO A 96 33.76 -20.92 -7.26
N ALA A 97 32.76 -21.70 -7.66
CA ALA A 97 31.87 -22.41 -6.76
C ALA A 97 32.73 -23.20 -5.75
N GLY A 98 32.77 -22.70 -4.51
CA GLY A 98 33.20 -23.50 -3.38
C GLY A 98 32.27 -24.71 -3.25
N PRO A 99 32.78 -25.84 -2.76
CA PRO A 99 31.96 -27.03 -2.64
C PRO A 99 30.82 -26.77 -1.65
N ASP A 100 29.62 -27.15 -2.07
CA ASP A 100 28.46 -27.56 -1.25
C ASP A 100 27.89 -26.66 -0.14
N GLU A 101 28.02 -25.33 -0.20
CA GLU A 101 27.07 -24.45 0.52
C GLU A 101 25.90 -24.10 -0.40
N GLY A 102 25.02 -25.08 -0.61
CA GLY A 102 23.69 -24.83 -1.11
C GLY A 102 23.02 -23.81 -0.21
N TRP A 103 22.57 -22.70 -0.78
CA TRP A 103 21.62 -21.85 -0.10
C TRP A 103 20.36 -22.71 0.13
N GLU A 104 20.18 -23.24 1.33
CA GLU A 104 18.85 -23.63 1.76
C GLU A 104 18.24 -22.33 2.28
N PRO A 105 17.22 -21.77 1.62
CA PRO A 105 16.48 -20.70 2.26
C PRO A 105 15.95 -21.31 3.57
N ASP A 106 16.47 -20.85 4.71
CA ASP A 106 15.79 -20.94 6.00
C ASP A 106 14.51 -20.11 5.89
N GLY A 107 13.58 -20.65 5.11
CA GLY A 107 12.24 -20.16 4.84
C GLY A 107 11.24 -20.76 5.79
N ASN A 108 11.70 -21.18 6.98
CA ASN A 108 10.82 -21.56 8.06
C ASN A 108 11.40 -21.05 9.39
N ARG A 109 11.59 -19.72 9.47
CA ARG A 109 11.30 -19.07 10.75
C ARG A 109 9.82 -19.28 11.00
N GLU A 110 9.53 -20.34 11.74
CA GLU A 110 8.22 -20.64 12.30
C GLU A 110 7.84 -19.51 13.27
N GLU A 111 7.51 -18.33 12.74
CA GLU A 111 6.47 -17.53 13.35
C GLU A 111 5.21 -18.38 13.19
N GLY A 112 5.00 -19.30 14.15
CA GLY A 112 4.01 -20.36 13.99
C GLY A 112 2.67 -19.77 13.57
N PRO A 113 1.85 -20.49 12.76
CA PRO A 113 0.56 -20.00 12.26
C PRO A 113 -0.35 -19.42 13.36
N VAL A 114 -0.10 -19.81 14.60
CA VAL A 114 -0.70 -19.28 15.82
C VAL A 114 -0.48 -17.77 16.01
N THR A 115 0.68 -17.19 15.71
CA THR A 115 0.92 -15.73 15.90
C THR A 115 0.11 -14.89 14.92
N ALA A 116 0.00 -15.35 13.66
CA ALA A 116 -0.84 -14.72 12.64
C ALA A 116 -2.33 -14.84 12.99
N ILE A 117 -2.77 -16.00 13.50
CA ILE A 117 -4.15 -16.23 13.93
C ILE A 117 -4.49 -15.42 15.18
N VAL A 118 -3.59 -15.37 16.18
CA VAL A 118 -3.79 -14.58 17.40
C VAL A 118 -3.86 -13.10 17.07
N THR A 119 -3.05 -12.62 16.12
CA THR A 119 -3.10 -11.22 15.67
C THR A 119 -4.40 -10.90 14.94
N SER A 120 -4.89 -11.78 14.06
CA SER A 120 -6.16 -11.56 13.35
C SER A 120 -7.37 -11.62 14.28
N ILE A 121 -7.37 -12.54 15.26
CA ILE A 121 -8.39 -12.63 16.30
C ILE A 121 -8.35 -11.41 17.22
N TYR A 122 -7.15 -10.94 17.60
CA TYR A 122 -6.96 -9.76 18.43
C TYR A 122 -7.58 -8.51 17.78
N TRP A 123 -7.28 -8.29 16.50
CA TRP A 123 -7.85 -7.17 15.73
C TRP A 123 -9.38 -7.28 15.58
N ALA A 124 -9.89 -8.48 15.28
CA ALA A 124 -11.33 -8.70 15.18
C ALA A 124 -12.06 -8.44 16.51
N LEU A 125 -11.52 -8.92 17.64
CA LEU A 125 -12.08 -8.68 18.96
C LEU A 125 -12.02 -7.21 19.37
N LEU A 126 -10.93 -6.50 19.03
CA LEU A 126 -10.82 -5.06 19.25
C LEU A 126 -11.91 -4.29 18.51
N ILE A 127 -12.16 -4.64 17.25
CA ILE A 127 -13.21 -4.03 16.43
C ILE A 127 -14.59 -4.30 17.03
N VAL A 128 -14.88 -5.56 17.40
CA VAL A 128 -16.16 -5.93 18.02
C VAL A 128 -16.36 -5.18 19.34
N ALA A 129 -15.35 -5.15 20.22
CA ALA A 129 -15.41 -4.43 21.49
C ALA A 129 -15.58 -2.91 21.29
N TYR A 130 -14.86 -2.34 20.30
CA TYR A 130 -15.00 -0.94 19.92
C TYR A 130 -16.43 -0.62 19.47
N PHE A 131 -17.01 -1.42 18.56
CA PHE A 131 -18.36 -1.17 18.08
C PHE A 131 -19.41 -1.36 19.18
N LEU A 132 -19.28 -2.40 20.00
CA LEU A 132 -20.20 -2.66 21.10
C LEU A 132 -20.19 -1.50 22.11
N TRP A 133 -19.00 -0.98 22.45
CA TRP A 133 -18.85 0.16 23.35
C TRP A 133 -19.28 1.49 22.71
N SER A 134 -18.95 1.71 21.43
CA SER A 134 -19.24 2.95 20.71
C SER A 134 -20.74 3.14 20.47
N PHE A 135 -21.50 2.05 20.30
CA PHE A 135 -22.95 2.12 20.12
C PHE A 135 -23.72 2.38 21.43
N LEU A 136 -23.20 1.89 22.56
CA LEU A 136 -23.84 2.09 23.88
C LEU A 136 -23.56 3.47 24.49
N GLY A 137 -22.49 4.17 24.06
CA GLY A 137 -22.00 5.37 24.73
C GLY A 137 -22.23 6.72 24.03
N GLU A 138 -22.81 6.77 22.82
CA GLU A 138 -22.85 7.96 21.93
C GLU A 138 -21.52 8.76 21.87
N GLY A 139 -20.40 8.08 22.14
CA GLY A 139 -19.12 8.67 22.49
C GLY A 139 -18.11 8.56 21.35
N TRP A 140 -18.54 8.84 20.12
CA TRP A 140 -17.72 8.76 18.91
C TRP A 140 -16.41 9.55 18.99
N GLY A 141 -16.38 10.61 19.81
CA GLY A 141 -15.16 11.39 20.06
C GLY A 141 -14.20 10.79 21.10
N ILE A 142 -14.67 9.88 21.96
CA ILE A 142 -13.88 9.28 23.05
C ILE A 142 -13.38 7.88 22.65
N SER A 143 -14.14 7.15 21.84
CA SER A 143 -13.86 5.77 21.44
C SER A 143 -12.53 5.60 20.69
N TRP A 144 -12.00 6.67 20.09
CA TRP A 144 -10.68 6.68 19.47
C TRP A 144 -9.52 6.34 20.43
N ILE A 145 -9.70 6.44 21.74
CA ILE A 145 -8.68 6.05 22.73
C ILE A 145 -8.37 4.55 22.74
N ILE A 146 -9.27 3.72 22.22
CA ILE A 146 -9.08 2.26 22.10
C ILE A 146 -7.93 1.95 21.12
N TRP A 147 -7.73 2.78 20.10
CA TRP A 147 -6.68 2.59 19.09
C TRP A 147 -5.25 2.77 19.65
N PRO A 148 -4.90 3.90 20.33
CA PRO A 148 -3.63 4.03 21.02
C PRO A 148 -3.39 2.94 22.07
N VAL A 149 -4.43 2.60 22.85
CA VAL A 149 -4.31 1.57 23.89
C VAL A 149 -4.05 0.20 23.29
N GLY A 150 -4.74 -0.16 22.20
CA GLY A 150 -4.50 -1.39 21.45
C GLY A 150 -3.08 -1.44 20.86
N GLY A 151 -2.61 -0.34 20.26
CA GLY A 151 -1.25 -0.25 19.72
C GLY A 151 -0.15 -0.42 20.79
N VAL A 152 -0.34 0.20 21.96
CA VAL A 152 0.60 0.05 23.09
C VAL A 152 0.59 -1.38 23.65
N LEU A 153 -0.58 -2.01 23.77
CA LEU A 153 -0.70 -3.41 24.19
C LEU A 153 -0.03 -4.37 23.21
N PHE A 154 -0.19 -4.17 21.90
CA PHE A 154 0.46 -4.98 20.87
C PHE A 154 1.99 -4.84 20.91
N GLY A 155 2.52 -3.62 21.07
CA GLY A 155 3.95 -3.37 21.19
C GLY A 155 4.57 -3.94 22.47
N ALA A 156 3.84 -3.91 23.59
CA ALA A 156 4.32 -4.44 24.86
C ALA A 156 4.50 -5.96 24.85
N ILE A 157 3.68 -6.70 24.09
CA ILE A 157 3.75 -8.17 24.00
C ILE A 157 5.11 -8.64 23.45
N HIS A 158 5.74 -7.91 22.52
CA HIS A 158 7.06 -8.28 22.00
C HIS A 158 8.19 -8.09 23.03
N THR A 159 8.10 -7.05 23.87
CA THR A 159 9.16 -6.74 24.87
C THR A 159 9.24 -7.76 26.00
N VAL A 160 8.13 -8.39 26.35
CA VAL A 160 8.05 -9.35 27.47
C VAL A 160 8.60 -10.72 27.07
N VAL A 161 8.41 -11.14 25.80
CA VAL A 161 8.92 -12.42 25.30
C VAL A 161 10.46 -12.39 25.20
N ASP A 162 11.04 -11.32 24.66
CA ASP A 162 12.50 -11.15 24.58
C ASP A 162 13.18 -11.12 25.96
N THR A 163 12.48 -10.57 26.96
CA THR A 163 12.98 -10.44 28.34
C THR A 163 12.98 -11.78 29.10
N LEU A 164 12.15 -12.74 28.69
CA LEU A 164 12.09 -14.06 29.33
C LEU A 164 13.10 -15.04 28.75
N GLU A 165 13.42 -14.96 27.45
CA GLU A 165 14.42 -15.83 26.82
C GLU A 165 15.85 -15.52 27.24
N THR A 166 16.16 -14.24 27.45
CA THR A 166 17.49 -13.80 27.92
C THR A 166 17.84 -14.32 29.31
N ARG A 167 16.85 -14.62 30.17
CA ARG A 167 17.10 -15.15 31.52
C ARG A 167 17.35 -16.66 31.57
N ARG A 168 16.87 -17.44 30.59
CA ARG A 168 17.01 -18.91 30.62
C ARG A 168 18.42 -19.38 30.25
N ARG A 169 19.12 -18.66 29.36
CA ARG A 169 20.52 -18.96 28.99
C ARG A 169 21.54 -18.67 30.10
N LYS A 170 21.22 -17.79 31.05
CA LYS A 170 22.17 -17.41 32.12
C LYS A 170 22.16 -18.36 33.33
N ARG A 171 21.20 -19.30 33.40
CA ARG A 171 21.09 -20.29 34.49
C ARG A 171 21.68 -21.66 34.15
N SER A 172 22.10 -21.88 32.90
CA SER A 172 22.68 -23.15 32.43
C SER A 172 24.20 -23.06 32.14
N ARG A 173 24.89 -22.07 32.71
CA ARG A 173 26.36 -22.01 32.76
C ARG A 173 26.79 -21.82 34.20
#